data_AF-A0A438MP09-F1
#
_entry.id   AF-A0A438MP09-F1
#
_cell.length_a   1.000
_cell.length_b   1.000
_cell.length_c   1.000
_cell.angle_alpha   90.00
_cell.angle_beta   90.00
_cell.angle_gamma   90.00
#
_symmetry.space_group_name_H-M   'P 1'
#
loop_
_entity.id
_entity.type
_entity.pdbx_description
1 polymer ?
#
loop_
_entity_poly.entity_id
_entity_poly.type
_entity_poly.pdbx_seq_one_letter_code
_entity_poly.pdbx_strand_id
1 'polypeptide(L)'
;MPVLSVIVPFYNVEKYIGPCLDSIAAQTLKDLEVICVDDGSDDGGPAVVEARQADDRRIHLIRQDNHGVGHARNVGVRQAAGRYLAFVDGDDTVPRDALGRLVSSLESTGSDLACGNVMRLYRNLLVRSWAHKEAFAKPVKGTHITRHPLLIRDRMLWNKVYRRSFWDELGLSFPERMYEDQVVAMAAHVGARSVDVLAKVVYHWRQRDEPGSSITQRRLEPANLRDRLLSVLETADLLARRAPRLKPDFDRDTMDIDMSVAVEAVAAMGPSADPALIDLIARYLDGVSREAWQSVPFAHRLQVHLLHERRLAELVDVHAQDRDGRLRPRVRPAGFLRRRWYGRHPWLPGRLSDVSDELDVSARLVELDWRDGRLAGAGWVGLGNFDVGALGRARLRVRLEERGTGETVQLCEQDSAPVWKHVEDEDGDILPQHVFPFSFSFDPATLTPAQLARRGRWDLRLDLKGPGLRLDGKVGGPRWLPPAIPAPRRRSGVWLVPVRTVKGSWGLRLRTAEAIIGECRVDGGDLVFSGEMSDVGDGEPMLRLRRRSDGEEMYFPVSLAGQDFHARVPLADVDERVGDESCWEVVIDQGKALLPLVRTRQRPVVTVAERHFLVDRGEDGCLLLAER
;
A
#
# COMPACT_ATOMS: atom_id res chain seq x y z
N MET A 1 42.37 11.30 -7.02
CA MET A 1 41.02 11.81 -7.26
C MET A 1 40.05 10.74 -6.79
N PRO A 2 39.01 11.09 -6.03
CA PRO A 2 38.05 10.12 -5.50
C PRO A 2 37.35 9.35 -6.62
N VAL A 3 36.90 8.13 -6.36
CA VAL A 3 36.09 7.37 -7.33
C VAL A 3 34.68 7.95 -7.39
N LEU A 4 34.09 8.30 -6.24
CA LEU A 4 32.71 8.76 -6.13
C LEU A 4 32.63 10.09 -5.36
N SER A 5 31.87 11.05 -5.87
CA SER A 5 31.41 12.21 -5.11
C SER A 5 29.97 12.00 -4.66
N VAL A 6 29.73 12.06 -3.36
CA VAL A 6 28.40 12.00 -2.76
C VAL A 6 27.96 13.42 -2.42
N ILE A 7 26.95 13.94 -3.11
CA ILE A 7 26.38 15.27 -2.86
C ILE A 7 25.22 15.12 -1.85
N VAL A 8 25.32 15.85 -0.74
CA VAL A 8 24.36 15.81 0.37
C VAL A 8 23.78 17.21 0.60
N PRO A 9 22.68 17.59 -0.07
CA PRO A 9 22.01 18.83 0.25
C PRO A 9 21.25 18.67 1.58
N PHE A 10 21.25 19.72 2.41
CA PHE A 10 20.51 19.71 3.66
C PHE A 10 20.00 21.10 4.04
N TYR A 11 18.82 21.12 4.66
CA TYR A 11 18.16 22.32 5.19
C TYR A 11 17.28 21.93 6.37
N ASN A 12 17.58 22.46 7.56
CA ASN A 12 16.82 22.25 8.79
C ASN A 12 16.54 20.76 9.09
N VAL A 13 17.63 19.97 9.17
CA VAL A 13 17.61 18.52 9.42
C VAL A 13 18.63 18.08 10.47
N GLU A 14 18.92 18.91 11.47
CA GLU A 14 19.86 18.63 12.57
C GLU A 14 19.71 17.21 13.15
N LYS A 15 18.46 16.78 13.37
CA LYS A 15 18.13 15.44 13.90
C LYS A 15 18.55 14.27 13.01
N TYR A 16 18.70 14.51 11.70
CA TYR A 16 18.81 13.46 10.70
C TYR A 16 20.16 13.45 9.97
N ILE A 17 20.84 14.60 9.87
CA ILE A 17 22.10 14.73 9.13
C ILE A 17 23.23 13.88 9.73
N GLY A 18 23.29 13.74 11.06
CA GLY A 18 24.26 12.86 11.73
C GLY A 18 24.13 11.41 11.26
N PRO A 19 22.96 10.76 11.45
CA PRO A 19 22.70 9.41 10.93
C PRO A 19 22.92 9.25 9.42
N CYS A 20 22.61 10.28 8.62
CA CYS A 20 22.88 10.28 7.18
C CYS A 20 24.38 10.11 6.91
N LEU A 21 25.21 10.98 7.51
CA LEU A 21 26.67 10.95 7.36
C LEU A 21 27.29 9.67 7.92
N ASP A 22 26.77 9.15 9.04
CA ASP A 22 27.18 7.85 9.59
C ASP A 22 27.01 6.71 8.58
N SER A 23 25.88 6.70 7.87
CA SER A 23 25.58 5.67 6.86
C SER A 23 26.51 5.74 5.64
N ILE A 24 26.93 6.96 5.25
CA ILE A 24 27.88 7.20 4.16
C ILE A 24 29.31 6.84 4.62
N ALA A 25 29.70 7.23 5.83
CA ALA A 25 31.01 6.91 6.39
C ALA A 25 31.23 5.38 6.52
N ALA A 26 30.15 4.65 6.85
CA ALA A 26 30.13 3.20 6.98
C ALA A 26 30.26 2.43 5.64
N GLN A 27 30.20 3.11 4.48
CA GLN A 27 30.22 2.45 3.17
C GLN A 27 31.45 1.55 2.97
N THR A 28 31.26 0.45 2.24
CA THR A 28 32.35 -0.46 1.86
C THR A 28 33.30 0.16 0.84
N LEU A 29 32.81 1.07 -0.01
CA LEU A 29 33.65 1.90 -0.89
C LEU A 29 34.30 3.00 -0.05
N LYS A 30 35.63 3.01 0.04
CA LYS A 30 36.38 4.00 0.84
C LYS A 30 36.85 5.21 0.04
N ASP A 31 37.09 5.03 -1.25
CA ASP A 31 37.58 6.07 -2.15
C ASP A 31 36.43 6.96 -2.65
N LEU A 32 35.91 7.77 -1.73
CA LEU A 32 34.83 8.72 -1.97
C LEU A 32 35.09 10.05 -1.26
N GLU A 33 34.46 11.10 -1.76
CA GLU A 33 34.29 12.40 -1.08
C GLU A 33 32.81 12.65 -0.81
N VAL A 34 32.51 13.42 0.23
CA VAL A 34 31.14 13.77 0.64
C VAL A 34 31.03 15.28 0.69
N ILE A 35 30.22 15.85 -0.19
CA ILE A 35 30.04 17.29 -0.33
C ILE A 35 28.68 17.65 0.26
N CYS A 36 28.70 18.14 1.49
CA CYS A 36 27.52 18.58 2.21
C CYS A 36 27.25 20.05 1.87
N VAL A 37 26.06 20.35 1.35
CA VAL A 37 25.66 21.71 0.98
C VAL A 37 24.50 22.15 1.87
N ASP A 38 24.80 23.05 2.80
CA ASP A 38 23.84 23.71 3.69
C ASP A 38 23.11 24.82 2.92
N ASP A 39 21.81 24.64 2.72
CA ASP A 39 20.94 25.57 1.99
C ASP A 39 20.34 26.65 2.93
N GLY A 40 21.19 27.21 3.79
CA GLY A 40 20.84 28.30 4.71
C GLY A 40 20.11 27.86 5.97
N SER A 41 20.50 26.73 6.59
CA SER A 41 19.85 26.20 7.79
C SER A 41 19.95 27.16 8.99
N ASP A 42 18.90 27.19 9.81
CA ASP A 42 18.82 27.95 11.07
C ASP A 42 18.90 27.07 12.32
N ASP A 43 18.99 25.74 12.15
CA ASP A 43 19.17 24.76 13.21
C ASP A 43 20.65 24.39 13.44
N GLY A 44 20.92 23.43 14.32
CA GLY A 44 22.27 22.95 14.62
C GLY A 44 22.90 22.05 13.54
N GLY A 45 22.22 21.81 12.41
CA GLY A 45 22.67 20.92 11.34
C GLY A 45 24.08 21.21 10.84
N PRO A 46 24.45 22.47 10.53
CA PRO A 46 25.81 22.81 10.08
C PRO A 46 26.90 22.42 11.09
N ALA A 47 26.64 22.61 12.39
CA ALA A 47 27.59 22.25 13.44
C ALA A 47 27.82 20.73 13.52
N VAL A 48 26.78 19.92 13.25
CA VAL A 48 26.90 18.46 13.15
C VAL A 48 27.83 18.07 12.00
N VAL A 49 27.70 18.72 10.84
CA VAL A 49 28.56 18.45 9.67
C VAL A 49 30.01 18.87 9.95
N GLU A 50 30.23 20.05 10.56
CA GLU A 50 31.56 20.54 10.94
C GLU A 50 32.27 19.55 11.87
N ALA A 51 31.56 19.01 12.87
CA ALA A 51 32.10 17.99 13.77
C ALA A 51 32.52 16.72 12.99
N ARG A 52 31.69 16.24 12.04
CA ARG A 52 32.04 15.06 11.25
C ARG A 52 33.16 15.31 10.23
N GLN A 53 33.26 16.51 9.70
CA GLN A 53 34.39 16.93 8.86
C GLN A 53 35.72 16.93 9.64
N ALA A 54 35.70 17.27 10.93
CA ALA A 54 36.89 17.19 11.78
C ALA A 54 37.39 15.74 11.96
N ASP A 55 36.46 14.78 12.04
CA ASP A 55 36.75 13.35 12.23
C ASP A 55 37.04 12.61 10.91
N ASP A 56 36.41 13.00 9.81
CA ASP A 56 36.53 12.38 8.49
C ASP A 56 36.83 13.41 7.41
N ARG A 57 38.10 13.46 6.98
CA ARG A 57 38.59 14.41 5.96
C ARG A 57 37.96 14.26 4.57
N ARG A 58 37.16 13.22 4.35
CA ARG A 58 36.39 13.06 3.10
C ARG A 58 35.15 13.93 3.07
N ILE A 59 34.71 14.46 4.22
CA ILE A 59 33.51 15.29 4.35
C ILE A 59 33.89 16.76 4.19
N HIS A 60 33.14 17.48 3.36
CA HIS A 60 33.32 18.89 3.06
C HIS A 60 31.99 19.62 3.21
N LEU A 61 31.96 20.64 4.06
CA LEU A 61 30.81 21.54 4.21
C LEU A 61 30.94 22.76 3.31
N ILE A 62 29.86 23.05 2.57
CA ILE A 62 29.64 24.29 1.83
C ILE A 62 28.39 24.94 2.39
N ARG A 63 28.44 26.24 2.65
CA ARG A 63 27.30 27.03 3.14
C ARG A 63 26.90 28.07 2.12
N GLN A 64 25.60 28.24 1.95
CA GLN A 64 24.98 29.25 1.09
C GLN A 64 23.72 29.80 1.75
N ASP A 65 23.18 30.87 1.18
CA ASP A 65 21.82 31.32 1.50
C ASP A 65 20.79 30.34 0.89
N ASN A 66 19.56 30.35 1.43
CA ASN A 66 18.51 29.45 0.98
C ASN A 66 18.05 29.77 -0.45
N HIS A 67 18.47 28.93 -1.40
CA HIS A 67 18.15 28.99 -2.82
C HIS A 67 17.43 27.73 -3.32
N GLY A 68 17.09 26.81 -2.42
CA GLY A 68 16.43 25.55 -2.70
C GLY A 68 17.39 24.41 -3.02
N VAL A 69 16.91 23.19 -2.74
CA VAL A 69 17.65 21.92 -2.89
C VAL A 69 18.25 21.72 -4.29
N GLY A 70 17.59 22.18 -5.36
CA GLY A 70 18.13 22.11 -6.71
C GLY A 70 19.40 22.94 -6.87
N HIS A 71 19.42 24.16 -6.34
CA HIS A 71 20.61 25.00 -6.34
C HIS A 71 21.74 24.37 -5.51
N ALA A 72 21.42 23.88 -4.31
CA ALA A 72 22.39 23.21 -3.45
C ALA A 72 23.03 21.99 -4.13
N ARG A 73 22.24 21.16 -4.84
CA ARG A 73 22.78 20.04 -5.63
C ARG A 73 23.67 20.51 -6.77
N ASN A 74 23.29 21.57 -7.49
CA ASN A 74 24.13 22.16 -8.53
C ASN A 74 25.47 22.68 -7.98
N VAL A 75 25.47 23.32 -6.81
CA VAL A 75 26.69 23.73 -6.10
C VAL A 75 27.58 22.52 -5.81
N GLY A 76 27.00 21.44 -5.27
CA GLY A 76 27.72 20.20 -5.00
C GLY A 76 28.33 19.57 -6.24
N VAL A 77 27.59 19.51 -7.36
CA VAL A 77 28.08 18.98 -8.63
C VAL A 77 29.27 19.79 -9.18
N ARG A 78 29.25 21.12 -9.04
CA ARG A 78 30.38 21.98 -9.46
C ARG A 78 31.65 21.71 -8.66
N GLN A 79 31.52 21.34 -7.39
CA GLN A 79 32.66 21.06 -6.50
C GLN A 79 33.13 19.60 -6.57
N ALA A 80 32.32 18.70 -7.13
CA ALA A 80 32.66 17.28 -7.27
C ALA A 80 33.94 17.07 -8.09
N ALA A 81 34.83 16.20 -7.61
CA ALA A 81 36.06 15.74 -8.26
C ALA A 81 36.01 14.26 -8.66
N GLY A 82 34.99 13.53 -8.24
CA GLY A 82 34.81 12.10 -8.47
C GLY A 82 34.54 11.71 -9.92
N ARG A 83 34.87 10.47 -10.26
CA ARG A 83 34.52 9.86 -11.57
C ARG A 83 33.02 9.61 -11.68
N TYR A 84 32.38 9.34 -10.55
CA TYR A 84 30.95 9.12 -10.43
C TYR A 84 30.31 10.13 -9.49
N LEU A 85 29.01 10.35 -9.66
CA LEU A 85 28.19 11.20 -8.80
C LEU A 85 27.08 10.37 -8.15
N ALA A 86 26.82 10.60 -6.87
CA ALA A 86 25.65 10.11 -6.14
C ALA A 86 25.00 11.28 -5.38
N PHE A 87 23.69 11.17 -5.15
CA PHE A 87 22.93 12.15 -4.38
C PHE A 87 22.30 11.44 -3.19
N VAL A 88 22.41 12.02 -1.99
CA VAL A 88 21.77 11.49 -0.77
C VAL A 88 21.18 12.68 -0.04
N ASP A 89 19.87 12.67 0.21
CA ASP A 89 19.24 13.76 0.95
C ASP A 89 19.66 13.71 2.43
N GLY A 90 19.86 14.88 3.05
CA GLY A 90 20.43 14.99 4.39
C GLY A 90 19.61 14.36 5.52
N ASP A 91 18.36 13.96 5.25
CA ASP A 91 17.48 13.25 6.17
C ASP A 91 17.39 11.74 5.95
N ASP A 92 18.01 11.23 4.88
CA ASP A 92 17.95 9.83 4.48
C ASP A 92 19.18 9.04 4.93
N THR A 93 19.18 7.71 4.69
CA THR A 93 20.35 6.86 4.92
C THR A 93 20.56 5.87 3.78
N VAL A 94 21.80 5.39 3.63
CA VAL A 94 22.15 4.39 2.62
C VAL A 94 22.63 3.07 3.25
N PRO A 95 22.23 1.89 2.73
CA PRO A 95 22.77 0.61 3.17
C PRO A 95 24.29 0.52 2.99
N ARG A 96 24.96 -0.18 3.90
CA ARG A 96 26.44 -0.24 4.03
C ARG A 96 27.21 -0.57 2.73
N ASP A 97 26.63 -1.33 1.82
CA ASP A 97 27.28 -1.76 0.58
C ASP A 97 26.66 -1.16 -0.69
N ALA A 98 25.73 -0.20 -0.55
CA ALA A 98 24.94 0.36 -1.64
C ALA A 98 25.79 1.06 -2.70
N LEU A 99 26.58 2.06 -2.31
CA LEU A 99 27.34 2.88 -3.25
C LEU A 99 28.43 2.06 -3.94
N GLY A 100 29.11 1.19 -3.18
CA GLY A 100 30.10 0.26 -3.72
C GLY A 100 29.51 -0.69 -4.76
N ARG A 101 28.30 -1.22 -4.54
CA ARG A 101 27.61 -2.09 -5.52
C ARG A 101 27.24 -1.35 -6.80
N LEU A 102 26.71 -0.12 -6.69
CA LEU A 102 26.31 0.68 -7.85
C LEU A 102 27.54 1.03 -8.70
N VAL A 103 28.61 1.54 -8.08
CA VAL A 103 29.89 1.83 -8.76
C VAL A 103 30.49 0.56 -9.39
N SER A 104 30.51 -0.56 -8.66
CA SER A 104 31.06 -1.82 -9.19
C SER A 104 30.26 -2.32 -10.40
N SER A 105 28.94 -2.11 -10.43
CA SER A 105 28.14 -2.44 -11.61
C SER A 105 28.56 -1.61 -12.81
N LEU A 106 28.68 -0.29 -12.64
CA LEU A 106 29.10 0.65 -13.70
C LEU A 106 30.49 0.37 -14.25
N GLU A 107 31.45 0.01 -13.40
CA GLU A 107 32.79 -0.40 -13.82
C GLU A 107 32.74 -1.73 -14.59
N SER A 108 31.86 -2.66 -14.20
CA SER A 108 31.75 -3.96 -14.88
C SER A 108 31.07 -3.91 -16.25
N THR A 109 30.13 -2.97 -16.45
CA THR A 109 29.28 -2.92 -17.65
C THR A 109 29.63 -1.80 -18.60
N GLY A 110 30.29 -0.74 -18.10
CA GLY A 110 30.46 0.50 -18.86
C GLY A 110 29.18 1.33 -18.98
N SER A 111 28.10 0.98 -18.27
CA SER A 111 26.84 1.75 -18.28
C SER A 111 27.04 3.19 -17.81
N ASP A 112 26.06 4.03 -18.14
CA ASP A 112 26.09 5.47 -17.87
C ASP A 112 25.53 5.81 -16.48
N LEU A 113 24.54 5.03 -16.02
CA LEU A 113 24.01 5.12 -14.66
C LEU A 113 23.55 3.75 -14.12
N ALA A 114 23.62 3.60 -12.80
CA ALA A 114 23.15 2.42 -12.08
C ALA A 114 22.14 2.85 -11.02
N CYS A 115 21.07 2.08 -10.86
CA CYS A 115 19.98 2.37 -9.93
C CYS A 115 19.57 1.10 -9.16
N GLY A 116 18.97 1.27 -7.98
CA GLY A 116 18.56 0.15 -7.13
C GLY A 116 17.26 0.36 -6.37
N ASN A 117 16.86 -0.68 -5.65
CA ASN A 117 15.61 -0.72 -4.91
C ASN A 117 15.65 0.16 -3.65
N VAL A 118 14.48 0.46 -3.09
CA VAL A 118 14.31 1.43 -2.01
C VAL A 118 13.37 0.91 -0.93
N MET A 119 13.72 1.17 0.33
CA MET A 119 12.81 1.04 1.47
C MET A 119 12.43 2.43 2.00
N ARG A 120 11.17 2.61 2.39
CA ARG A 120 10.73 3.76 3.18
C ARG A 120 11.01 3.50 4.65
N LEU A 121 11.62 4.47 5.32
CA LEU A 121 11.94 4.44 6.75
C LEU A 121 10.96 5.31 7.52
N TYR A 122 10.12 4.68 8.34
CA TYR A 122 9.18 5.36 9.25
C TYR A 122 9.66 5.11 10.66
N ARG A 123 10.15 6.14 11.35
CA ARG A 123 10.87 5.97 12.62
C ARG A 123 12.02 4.96 12.46
N ASN A 124 11.82 3.73 12.96
CA ASN A 124 12.76 2.62 12.87
C ASN A 124 12.30 1.46 11.96
N LEU A 125 11.15 1.60 11.29
CA LEU A 125 10.57 0.56 10.44
C LEU A 125 10.90 0.77 8.97
N LEU A 126 11.39 -0.27 8.31
CA LEU A 126 11.61 -0.31 6.87
C LEU A 126 10.43 -0.99 6.15
N VAL A 127 9.75 -0.24 5.29
CA VAL A 127 8.66 -0.73 4.44
C VAL A 127 9.05 -0.64 2.97
N ARG A 128 8.62 -1.58 2.12
CA ARG A 128 8.92 -1.52 0.68
C ARG A 128 8.36 -0.25 0.05
N SER A 129 9.17 0.47 -0.72
CA SER A 129 8.69 1.62 -1.47
C SER A 129 7.78 1.17 -2.62
N TRP A 130 6.53 1.64 -2.62
CA TRP A 130 5.55 1.25 -3.62
C TRP A 130 5.96 1.66 -5.05
N ALA A 131 6.64 2.80 -5.19
CA ALA A 131 7.12 3.32 -6.47
C ALA A 131 8.28 2.49 -7.05
N HIS A 132 9.06 1.81 -6.20
CA HIS A 132 10.29 1.12 -6.61
C HIS A 132 10.14 -0.42 -6.64
N LYS A 133 9.22 -0.99 -5.86
CA LYS A 133 9.12 -2.45 -5.66
C LYS A 133 9.01 -3.26 -6.96
N GLU A 134 8.37 -2.70 -7.99
CA GLU A 134 8.16 -3.37 -9.29
C GLU A 134 9.32 -3.14 -10.24
N ALA A 135 9.75 -1.88 -10.41
CA ALA A 135 10.87 -1.51 -11.29
C ALA A 135 12.17 -2.23 -10.90
N PHE A 136 12.36 -2.51 -9.61
CA PHE A 136 13.55 -3.14 -9.05
C PHE A 136 13.30 -4.57 -8.53
N ALA A 137 12.25 -5.24 -9.00
CA ALA A 137 11.96 -6.62 -8.59
C ALA A 137 13.03 -7.62 -9.06
N LYS A 138 13.70 -7.34 -10.19
CA LYS A 138 14.71 -8.20 -10.81
C LYS A 138 15.91 -7.38 -11.30
N PRO A 139 17.14 -7.90 -11.19
CA PRO A 139 18.31 -7.19 -11.69
C PRO A 139 18.40 -7.30 -13.21
N VAL A 140 18.80 -6.21 -13.87
CA VAL A 140 19.04 -6.16 -15.32
C VAL A 140 20.22 -5.23 -15.60
N LYS A 141 21.29 -5.76 -16.19
CA LYS A 141 22.48 -4.97 -16.55
C LYS A 141 22.41 -4.53 -18.02
N GLY A 142 22.98 -3.37 -18.35
CA GLY A 142 23.07 -2.88 -19.72
C GLY A 142 21.72 -2.63 -20.41
N THR A 143 20.65 -2.40 -19.63
CA THR A 143 19.32 -2.13 -20.17
C THR A 143 19.16 -0.68 -20.60
N HIS A 144 17.96 -0.28 -20.98
CA HIS A 144 17.59 1.10 -21.27
C HIS A 144 16.13 1.29 -20.86
N ILE A 145 15.69 2.52 -20.59
CA ILE A 145 14.30 2.78 -20.18
C ILE A 145 13.28 2.28 -21.23
N THR A 146 13.62 2.25 -22.52
CA THR A 146 12.74 1.67 -23.56
C THR A 146 12.69 0.14 -23.57
N ARG A 147 13.68 -0.55 -22.97
CA ARG A 147 13.71 -2.01 -22.78
C ARG A 147 13.24 -2.44 -21.40
N HIS A 148 13.26 -1.52 -20.43
CA HIS A 148 12.73 -1.67 -19.07
C HIS A 148 11.82 -0.48 -18.71
N PRO A 149 10.62 -0.36 -19.32
CA PRO A 149 9.76 0.85 -19.21
C PRO A 149 9.33 1.21 -17.80
N LEU A 150 9.35 0.25 -16.85
CA LEU A 150 9.04 0.51 -15.44
C LEU A 150 9.97 1.55 -14.79
N LEU A 151 11.13 1.86 -15.38
CA LEU A 151 11.99 2.96 -14.91
C LEU A 151 11.33 4.34 -15.05
N ILE A 152 10.26 4.47 -15.83
CA ILE A 152 9.48 5.72 -15.92
C ILE A 152 8.87 6.16 -14.57
N ARG A 153 8.68 5.19 -13.66
CA ARG A 153 8.18 5.42 -12.30
C ARG A 153 9.24 5.92 -11.34
N ASP A 154 10.52 5.63 -11.63
CA ASP A 154 11.63 6.00 -10.78
C ASP A 154 12.13 7.41 -11.13
N ARG A 155 11.33 8.39 -10.69
CA ARG A 155 11.53 9.83 -10.92
C ARG A 155 12.52 10.46 -9.93
N MET A 156 13.06 9.69 -9.01
CA MET A 156 13.97 10.17 -7.97
C MET A 156 15.41 10.13 -8.47
N LEU A 157 16.33 10.86 -7.83
CA LEU A 157 17.75 10.83 -8.21
C LEU A 157 18.64 10.09 -7.24
N TRP A 158 18.21 9.94 -5.99
CA TRP A 158 19.05 9.54 -4.87
C TRP A 158 19.31 8.03 -4.76
N ASN A 159 18.51 7.19 -5.43
CA ASN A 159 18.74 5.74 -5.51
C ASN A 159 19.70 5.34 -6.65
N LYS A 160 20.56 6.28 -7.12
CA LYS A 160 21.36 6.13 -8.34
C LYS A 160 22.80 6.61 -8.18
N VAL A 161 23.67 6.05 -9.01
CA VAL A 161 25.02 6.55 -9.27
C VAL A 161 25.17 6.82 -10.76
N TYR A 162 25.74 7.97 -11.11
CA TYR A 162 25.92 8.44 -12.48
C TYR A 162 27.41 8.50 -12.82
N ARG A 163 27.78 8.10 -14.03
CA ARG A 163 29.09 8.42 -14.58
C ARG A 163 29.15 9.93 -14.83
N ARG A 164 30.14 10.62 -14.25
CA ARG A 164 30.24 12.07 -14.35
C ARG A 164 30.39 12.56 -15.80
N SER A 165 31.23 11.89 -16.59
CA SER A 165 31.41 12.28 -18.00
C SER A 165 30.10 12.24 -18.79
N PHE A 166 29.21 11.29 -18.47
CA PHE A 166 27.88 11.19 -19.07
C PHE A 166 26.95 12.31 -18.56
N TRP A 167 26.99 12.60 -17.25
CA TRP A 167 26.26 13.72 -16.67
C TRP A 167 26.62 15.04 -17.35
N ASP A 168 27.92 15.29 -17.53
CA ASP A 168 28.45 16.50 -18.16
C ASP A 168 28.14 16.54 -19.66
N GLU A 169 28.24 15.41 -20.38
CA GLU A 169 27.89 15.30 -21.80
C GLU A 169 26.43 15.65 -22.08
N LEU A 170 25.51 15.21 -21.21
CA LEU A 170 24.09 15.55 -21.32
C LEU A 170 23.77 16.98 -20.85
N GLY A 171 24.72 17.67 -20.21
CA GLY A 171 24.49 18.99 -19.62
C GLY A 171 23.43 18.98 -18.52
N LEU A 172 23.39 17.91 -17.71
CA LEU A 172 22.37 17.78 -16.66
C LEU A 172 22.60 18.83 -15.56
N SER A 173 21.53 19.54 -15.20
CA SER A 173 21.50 20.50 -14.10
C SER A 173 20.10 20.55 -13.51
N PHE A 174 20.02 20.86 -12.22
CA PHE A 174 18.76 20.93 -11.50
C PHE A 174 18.08 22.30 -11.70
N PRO A 175 16.77 22.35 -11.99
CA PRO A 175 16.03 23.60 -11.94
C PRO A 175 15.89 24.10 -10.50
N GLU A 176 15.82 25.42 -10.31
CA GLU A 176 15.65 26.07 -9.00
C GLU A 176 14.18 26.11 -8.58
N ARG A 177 13.66 24.96 -8.17
CA ARG A 177 12.28 24.76 -7.68
C ARG A 177 12.18 23.45 -6.90
N MET A 178 11.01 23.16 -6.29
CA MET A 178 10.74 21.84 -5.73
C MET A 178 10.50 20.79 -6.83
N TYR A 179 10.71 19.51 -6.50
CA TYR A 179 10.55 18.38 -7.45
C TYR A 179 11.46 18.51 -8.68
N GLU A 180 12.62 19.13 -8.49
CA GLU A 180 13.69 19.33 -9.44
C GLU A 180 14.32 18.03 -9.94
N ASP A 181 14.20 16.95 -9.17
CA ASP A 181 14.77 15.65 -9.44
C ASP A 181 14.08 14.94 -10.61
N GLN A 182 12.75 15.05 -10.70
CA GLN A 182 11.93 14.33 -11.67
C GLN A 182 12.37 14.57 -13.12
N VAL A 183 12.59 15.82 -13.53
CA VAL A 183 13.00 16.13 -14.92
C VAL A 183 14.42 15.64 -15.20
N VAL A 184 15.34 15.78 -14.24
CA VAL A 184 16.74 15.38 -14.38
C VAL A 184 16.87 13.86 -14.41
N ALA A 185 16.16 13.13 -13.55
CA ALA A 185 16.13 11.67 -13.53
C ALA A 185 15.62 11.10 -14.86
N MET A 186 14.54 11.68 -15.38
CA MET A 186 13.99 11.28 -16.68
C MET A 186 14.90 11.64 -17.84
N ALA A 187 15.53 12.81 -17.82
CA ALA A 187 16.53 13.19 -18.81
C ALA A 187 17.73 12.23 -18.81
N ALA A 188 18.21 11.83 -17.63
CA ALA A 188 19.29 10.86 -17.48
C ALA A 188 18.88 9.48 -18.02
N HIS A 189 17.70 8.96 -17.65
CA HIS A 189 17.23 7.67 -18.14
C HIS A 189 17.02 7.63 -19.66
N VAL A 190 16.47 8.70 -20.25
CA VAL A 190 16.24 8.82 -21.70
C VAL A 190 17.54 9.05 -22.46
N GLY A 191 18.49 9.77 -21.88
CA GLY A 191 19.77 10.10 -22.51
C GLY A 191 20.85 9.03 -22.37
N ALA A 192 20.73 8.11 -21.41
CA ALA A 192 21.70 7.04 -21.19
C ALA A 192 21.77 6.07 -22.37
N ARG A 193 22.99 5.62 -22.72
CA ARG A 193 23.18 4.53 -23.69
C ARG A 193 22.80 3.19 -23.06
N SER A 194 23.15 3.02 -21.79
CA SER A 194 22.69 1.89 -20.97
C SER A 194 22.61 2.20 -19.49
N VAL A 195 21.70 1.48 -18.82
CA VAL A 195 21.37 1.58 -17.40
C VAL A 195 21.54 0.21 -16.75
N ASP A 196 22.12 0.18 -15.55
CA ASP A 196 22.12 -1.01 -14.70
C ASP A 196 21.05 -0.90 -13.62
N VAL A 197 20.23 -1.94 -13.49
CA VAL A 197 19.15 -2.08 -12.49
C VAL A 197 19.53 -3.16 -11.50
N LEU A 198 19.67 -2.80 -10.23
CA LEU A 198 19.94 -3.73 -9.13
C LEU A 198 18.64 -4.04 -8.39
N ALA A 199 18.38 -5.32 -8.11
CA ALA A 199 17.24 -5.71 -7.26
C ALA A 199 17.49 -5.46 -5.75
N LYS A 200 18.72 -5.14 -5.38
CA LYS A 200 19.11 -4.88 -3.99
C LYS A 200 18.63 -3.51 -3.54
N VAL A 201 18.31 -3.39 -2.25
CA VAL A 201 18.04 -2.09 -1.62
C VAL A 201 19.34 -1.31 -1.58
N VAL A 202 19.31 -0.08 -2.11
CA VAL A 202 20.45 0.84 -2.15
C VAL A 202 20.17 2.15 -1.43
N TYR A 203 18.96 2.33 -0.90
CA TYR A 203 18.54 3.57 -0.27
C TYR A 203 17.42 3.36 0.74
N HIS A 204 17.45 4.12 1.84
CA HIS A 204 16.39 4.22 2.83
C HIS A 204 15.82 5.64 2.84
N TRP A 205 14.63 5.78 2.27
CA TRP A 205 13.91 7.05 2.16
C TRP A 205 13.09 7.33 3.42
N ARG A 206 13.53 8.26 4.24
CA ARG A 206 12.94 8.61 5.52
C ARG A 206 11.68 9.44 5.35
N GLN A 207 10.67 9.09 6.13
CA GLN A 207 9.59 10.00 6.47
C GLN A 207 9.92 10.68 7.79
N ARG A 208 10.04 12.01 7.79
CA ARG A 208 10.28 12.80 8.99
C ARG A 208 9.11 12.65 9.97
N ASP A 209 9.42 12.59 11.25
CA ASP A 209 8.42 12.38 12.29
C ASP A 209 7.58 13.65 12.52
N GLU A 210 8.16 14.84 12.29
CA GLU A 210 7.43 16.10 12.40
C GLU A 210 6.51 16.31 11.18
N PRO A 211 5.18 16.49 11.38
CA PRO A 211 4.25 16.79 10.29
C PRO A 211 4.64 18.10 9.56
N GLY A 212 4.53 18.10 8.23
CA GLY A 212 4.82 19.29 7.42
C GLY A 212 6.31 19.68 7.34
N SER A 213 7.22 18.90 7.92
CA SER A 213 8.65 19.25 7.96
C SER A 213 9.40 18.92 6.66
N SER A 214 8.76 18.27 5.69
CA SER A 214 9.35 17.97 4.37
C SER A 214 8.49 18.49 3.20
N ILE A 215 9.11 18.64 2.04
CA ILE A 215 8.44 19.03 0.78
C ILE A 215 7.26 18.09 0.48
N THR A 216 7.44 16.78 0.69
CA THR A 216 6.39 15.79 0.37
C THR A 216 5.22 15.79 1.37
N GLN A 217 5.44 16.25 2.61
CA GLN A 217 4.38 16.43 3.61
C GLN A 217 3.61 17.75 3.41
N ARG A 218 4.19 18.74 2.72
CA ARG A 218 3.60 20.05 2.40
C ARG A 218 2.93 20.10 1.01
N ARG A 219 2.56 18.95 0.46
CA ARG A 219 2.07 18.77 -0.92
C ARG A 219 0.81 19.57 -1.31
N LEU A 220 0.08 20.10 -0.32
CA LEU A 220 -1.14 20.88 -0.54
C LEU A 220 -0.89 22.39 -0.59
N GLU A 221 0.33 22.84 -0.30
CA GLU A 221 0.67 24.27 -0.40
C GLU A 221 0.64 24.74 -1.86
N PRO A 222 0.07 25.93 -2.16
CA PRO A 222 -0.05 26.41 -3.54
C PRO A 222 1.29 26.48 -4.30
N ALA A 223 2.35 26.95 -3.64
CA ALA A 223 3.70 27.03 -4.24
C ALA A 223 4.29 25.64 -4.52
N ASN A 224 4.06 24.68 -3.61
CA ASN A 224 4.49 23.29 -3.77
C ASN A 224 3.78 22.62 -4.96
N LEU A 225 2.46 22.79 -5.05
CA LEU A 225 1.66 22.30 -6.18
C LEU A 225 2.11 22.93 -7.50
N ARG A 226 2.39 24.24 -7.52
CA ARG A 226 2.92 24.94 -8.71
C ARG A 226 4.19 24.28 -9.22
N ASP A 227 5.18 24.10 -8.35
CA ASP A 227 6.48 23.56 -8.72
C ASP A 227 6.37 22.09 -9.16
N ARG A 228 5.51 21.31 -8.51
CA ARG A 228 5.15 19.96 -8.94
C ARG A 228 4.62 19.93 -10.37
N LEU A 229 3.66 20.79 -10.68
CA LEU A 229 3.04 20.85 -12.02
C LEU A 229 4.03 21.34 -13.08
N LEU A 230 4.91 22.29 -12.74
CA LEU A 230 5.99 22.72 -13.63
C LEU A 230 6.94 21.57 -13.95
N SER A 231 7.30 20.76 -12.95
CA SER A 231 8.13 19.56 -13.15
C SER A 231 7.43 18.53 -14.03
N VAL A 232 6.14 18.27 -13.80
CA VAL A 232 5.32 17.38 -14.64
C VAL A 232 5.29 17.86 -16.09
N LEU A 233 5.03 19.16 -16.33
CA LEU A 233 4.98 19.74 -17.67
C LEU A 233 6.32 19.60 -18.40
N GLU A 234 7.43 19.89 -17.71
CA GLU A 234 8.77 19.80 -18.30
C GLU A 234 9.16 18.36 -18.64
N THR A 235 8.86 17.41 -17.74
CA THR A 235 9.06 15.98 -18.02
C THR A 235 8.17 15.49 -19.16
N ALA A 236 6.91 15.91 -19.22
CA ALA A 236 6.00 15.53 -20.31
C ALA A 236 6.51 16.04 -21.66
N ASP A 237 7.02 17.27 -21.72
CA ASP A 237 7.62 17.89 -22.91
C ASP A 237 8.93 17.20 -23.33
N LEU A 238 9.81 16.88 -22.35
CA LEU A 238 11.00 16.06 -22.57
C LEU A 238 10.64 14.72 -23.23
N LEU A 239 9.68 13.98 -22.65
CA LEU A 239 9.26 12.68 -23.15
C LEU A 239 8.60 12.78 -24.52
N ALA A 240 7.73 13.77 -24.73
CA ALA A 240 7.09 13.99 -26.02
C ALA A 240 8.11 14.20 -27.15
N ARG A 241 9.19 14.96 -26.88
CA ARG A 241 10.23 15.25 -27.88
C ARG A 241 11.24 14.12 -28.07
N ARG A 242 11.69 13.49 -26.98
CA ARG A 242 12.85 12.56 -27.01
C ARG A 242 12.48 11.10 -26.92
N ALA A 243 11.35 10.76 -26.30
CA ALA A 243 10.92 9.38 -26.08
C ALA A 243 9.38 9.23 -26.07
N PRO A 244 8.68 9.58 -27.17
CA PRO A 244 7.21 9.67 -27.20
C PRO A 244 6.50 8.35 -26.86
N ARG A 245 7.17 7.21 -27.08
CA ARG A 245 6.63 5.88 -26.72
C ARG A 245 6.52 5.65 -25.21
N LEU A 246 7.25 6.40 -24.38
CA LEU A 246 7.20 6.30 -22.92
C LEU A 246 6.17 7.24 -22.30
N LYS A 247 5.73 8.27 -23.04
CA LYS A 247 4.78 9.27 -22.54
C LYS A 247 3.46 8.65 -22.04
N PRO A 248 2.85 7.64 -22.69
CA PRO A 248 1.61 7.05 -22.17
C PRO A 248 1.76 6.41 -20.79
N ASP A 249 2.91 5.82 -20.48
CA ASP A 249 3.16 5.24 -19.15
C ASP A 249 3.38 6.34 -18.10
N PHE A 250 4.14 7.38 -18.46
CA PHE A 250 4.30 8.57 -17.63
C PHE A 250 2.95 9.24 -17.33
N ASP A 251 2.12 9.43 -18.36
CA ASP A 251 0.81 10.06 -18.24
C ASP A 251 -0.08 9.23 -17.30
N ARG A 252 -0.02 7.89 -17.39
CA ARG A 252 -0.74 6.97 -16.52
C ARG A 252 -0.42 7.20 -15.04
N ASP A 253 0.87 7.23 -14.72
CA ASP A 253 1.34 7.43 -13.35
C ASP A 253 1.05 8.87 -12.87
N THR A 254 1.14 9.87 -13.74
CA THR A 254 0.84 11.27 -13.39
C THR A 254 -0.66 11.51 -13.18
N MET A 255 -1.52 10.85 -13.96
CA MET A 255 -2.96 10.85 -13.73
C MET A 255 -3.32 10.23 -12.37
N ASP A 256 -2.61 9.19 -11.94
CA ASP A 256 -2.84 8.53 -10.65
C ASP A 256 -2.28 9.36 -9.48
N ILE A 257 -1.04 9.82 -9.57
CA ILE A 257 -0.31 10.40 -8.43
C ILE A 257 -0.47 11.92 -8.39
N ASP A 258 -0.02 12.61 -9.44
CA ASP A 258 0.11 14.06 -9.45
C ASP A 258 -1.26 14.73 -9.52
N MET A 259 -2.18 14.18 -10.32
CA MET A 259 -3.54 14.70 -10.40
C MET A 259 -4.36 14.40 -9.13
N SER A 260 -4.05 13.35 -8.36
CA SER A 260 -4.65 13.14 -7.04
C SER A 260 -4.28 14.26 -6.07
N VAL A 261 -2.99 14.64 -6.03
CA VAL A 261 -2.53 15.78 -5.23
C VAL A 261 -3.17 17.08 -5.71
N ALA A 262 -3.26 17.30 -7.03
CA ALA A 262 -3.89 18.49 -7.59
C ALA A 262 -5.39 18.58 -7.24
N VAL A 263 -6.13 17.47 -7.33
CA VAL A 263 -7.54 17.38 -6.92
C VAL A 263 -7.68 17.71 -5.44
N GLU A 264 -6.91 17.07 -4.57
CA GLU A 264 -6.96 17.28 -3.12
C GLU A 264 -6.68 18.75 -2.76
N ALA A 265 -5.59 19.32 -3.28
CA ALA A 265 -5.18 20.69 -3.01
C ALA A 265 -6.20 21.72 -3.54
N VAL A 266 -6.67 21.55 -4.78
CA VAL A 266 -7.63 22.49 -5.37
C VAL A 266 -9.01 22.36 -4.75
N ALA A 267 -9.46 21.16 -4.37
CA ALA A 267 -10.70 20.99 -3.62
C ALA A 267 -10.62 21.63 -2.23
N ALA A 268 -9.46 21.57 -1.56
CA ALA A 268 -9.23 22.24 -0.28
C ALA A 268 -9.24 23.78 -0.42
N MET A 269 -8.67 24.32 -1.50
CA MET A 269 -8.74 25.76 -1.82
C MET A 269 -10.15 26.19 -2.25
N GLY A 270 -10.87 25.35 -2.99
CA GLY A 270 -12.17 25.65 -3.55
C GLY A 270 -12.13 26.73 -4.65
N PRO A 271 -13.22 27.49 -4.87
CA PRO A 271 -13.30 28.50 -5.92
C PRO A 271 -12.27 29.65 -5.83
N SER A 272 -11.55 29.78 -4.72
CA SER A 272 -10.47 30.76 -4.55
C SER A 272 -9.10 30.28 -5.00
N ALA A 273 -8.99 29.05 -5.52
CA ALA A 273 -7.74 28.53 -6.07
C ALA A 273 -7.18 29.47 -7.16
N ASP A 274 -5.85 29.66 -7.14
CA ASP A 274 -5.17 30.53 -8.10
C ASP A 274 -5.42 30.06 -9.54
N PRO A 275 -6.01 30.90 -10.42
CA PRO A 275 -6.24 30.56 -11.82
C PRO A 275 -4.97 30.12 -12.56
N ALA A 276 -3.79 30.64 -12.19
CA ALA A 276 -2.53 30.26 -12.81
C ALA A 276 -2.16 28.79 -12.51
N LEU A 277 -2.52 28.25 -11.34
CA LEU A 277 -2.36 26.83 -11.03
C LEU A 277 -3.27 25.96 -11.91
N ILE A 278 -4.53 26.39 -12.06
CA ILE A 278 -5.51 25.68 -12.89
C ILE A 278 -5.07 25.68 -14.37
N ASP A 279 -4.49 26.77 -14.85
CA ASP A 279 -3.91 26.86 -16.20
C ASP A 279 -2.79 25.84 -16.42
N LEU A 280 -1.91 25.62 -15.43
CA LEU A 280 -0.84 24.61 -15.52
C LEU A 280 -1.42 23.19 -15.61
N ILE A 281 -2.45 22.88 -14.80
CA ILE A 281 -3.16 21.60 -14.83
C ILE A 281 -3.80 21.38 -16.20
N ALA A 282 -4.59 22.35 -16.68
CA ALA A 282 -5.28 22.27 -17.96
C ALA A 282 -4.30 22.07 -19.12
N ARG A 283 -3.19 22.83 -19.13
CA ARG A 283 -2.13 22.70 -20.14
C ARG A 283 -1.53 21.29 -20.20
N TYR A 284 -1.33 20.65 -19.05
CA TYR A 284 -0.86 19.26 -19.01
C TYR A 284 -1.93 18.32 -19.59
N LEU A 285 -3.18 18.45 -19.11
CA LEU A 285 -4.29 17.57 -19.47
C LEU A 285 -4.69 17.64 -20.95
N ASP A 286 -4.48 18.78 -21.61
CA ASP A 286 -4.68 18.94 -23.06
C ASP A 286 -3.82 17.96 -23.90
N GLY A 287 -2.68 17.53 -23.37
CA GLY A 287 -1.74 16.62 -24.02
C GLY A 287 -1.82 15.16 -23.53
N VAL A 288 -2.78 14.80 -22.68
CA VAL A 288 -2.90 13.45 -22.11
C VAL A 288 -3.72 12.53 -23.01
N SER A 289 -3.21 11.32 -23.24
CA SER A 289 -3.89 10.34 -24.10
C SER A 289 -5.20 9.82 -23.50
N ARG A 290 -6.09 9.32 -24.35
CA ARG A 290 -7.35 8.71 -23.90
C ARG A 290 -7.10 7.49 -22.99
N GLU A 291 -6.05 6.72 -23.28
CA GLU A 291 -5.67 5.53 -22.52
C GLU A 291 -5.25 5.89 -21.08
N ALA A 292 -4.55 7.02 -20.89
CA ALA A 292 -4.19 7.52 -19.56
C ALA A 292 -5.40 8.10 -18.80
N TRP A 293 -6.35 8.73 -19.49
CA TRP A 293 -7.63 9.07 -18.86
C TRP A 293 -8.38 7.82 -18.37
N GLN A 294 -8.37 6.74 -19.15
CA GLN A 294 -9.05 5.48 -18.81
C GLN A 294 -8.30 4.62 -17.78
N SER A 295 -7.05 4.94 -17.44
CA SER A 295 -6.29 4.14 -16.47
C SER A 295 -6.61 4.46 -15.02
N VAL A 296 -7.26 5.58 -14.74
CA VAL A 296 -7.67 5.98 -13.39
C VAL A 296 -9.15 5.68 -13.15
N PRO A 297 -9.56 5.39 -11.89
CA PRO A 297 -10.96 5.11 -11.56
C PRO A 297 -11.91 6.25 -11.93
N PHE A 298 -13.18 5.93 -12.17
CA PHE A 298 -14.22 6.87 -12.60
C PHE A 298 -14.31 8.11 -11.71
N ALA A 299 -14.29 7.92 -10.39
CA ALA A 299 -14.42 9.02 -9.42
C ALA A 299 -13.28 10.02 -9.56
N HIS A 300 -12.04 9.53 -9.65
CA HIS A 300 -10.87 10.35 -9.88
C HIS A 300 -10.91 11.01 -11.26
N ARG A 301 -11.27 10.24 -12.29
CA ARG A 301 -11.44 10.75 -13.67
C ARG A 301 -12.43 11.91 -13.76
N LEU A 302 -13.55 11.83 -13.03
CA LEU A 302 -14.54 12.90 -12.92
C LEU A 302 -13.95 14.15 -12.25
N GLN A 303 -13.23 13.99 -11.14
CA GLN A 303 -12.60 15.10 -10.44
C GLN A 303 -11.54 15.79 -11.32
N VAL A 304 -10.67 15.02 -11.98
CA VAL A 304 -9.66 15.57 -12.91
C VAL A 304 -10.31 16.24 -14.13
N HIS A 305 -11.44 15.71 -14.62
CA HIS A 305 -12.19 16.38 -15.68
C HIS A 305 -12.80 17.71 -15.23
N LEU A 306 -13.34 17.80 -14.02
CA LEU A 306 -13.85 19.06 -13.47
C LEU A 306 -12.74 20.10 -13.29
N LEU A 307 -11.54 19.68 -12.89
CA LEU A 307 -10.35 20.53 -12.91
C LEU A 307 -10.04 21.03 -14.32
N HIS A 308 -10.03 20.13 -15.31
CA HIS A 308 -9.74 20.49 -16.71
C HIS A 308 -10.72 21.54 -17.26
N GLU A 309 -12.00 21.40 -16.92
CA GLU A 309 -13.08 22.31 -17.32
C GLU A 309 -13.20 23.55 -16.41
N ARG A 310 -12.30 23.72 -15.42
CA ARG A 310 -12.30 24.84 -14.46
C ARG A 310 -13.57 24.94 -13.60
N ARG A 311 -14.25 23.82 -13.35
CA ARG A 311 -15.51 23.74 -12.59
C ARG A 311 -15.25 23.46 -11.12
N LEU A 312 -14.65 24.43 -10.44
CA LEU A 312 -14.11 24.26 -9.09
C LEU A 312 -15.18 24.07 -8.02
N ALA A 313 -16.35 24.71 -8.16
CA ALA A 313 -17.45 24.53 -7.22
C ALA A 313 -17.97 23.08 -7.25
N GLU A 314 -18.14 22.54 -8.45
CA GLU A 314 -18.53 21.15 -8.65
C GLU A 314 -17.45 20.16 -8.25
N LEU A 315 -16.17 20.51 -8.44
CA LEU A 315 -15.06 19.71 -7.96
C LEU A 315 -15.12 19.54 -6.44
N VAL A 316 -15.34 20.62 -5.69
CA VAL A 316 -15.46 20.57 -4.22
C VAL A 316 -16.58 19.63 -3.79
N ASP A 317 -17.75 19.74 -4.44
CA ASP A 317 -18.91 18.89 -4.16
C ASP A 317 -18.61 17.41 -4.48
N VAL A 318 -18.10 17.11 -5.67
CA VAL A 318 -17.74 15.72 -6.05
C VAL A 318 -16.65 15.16 -5.14
N HIS A 319 -15.64 15.95 -4.81
CA HIS A 319 -14.54 15.52 -3.94
C HIS A 319 -15.05 15.15 -2.54
N ALA A 320 -15.95 15.96 -1.96
CA ALA A 320 -16.59 15.63 -0.70
C ALA A 320 -17.46 14.37 -0.81
N GLN A 321 -18.24 14.22 -1.89
CA GLN A 321 -19.04 13.02 -2.11
C GLN A 321 -18.19 11.76 -2.27
N ASP A 322 -17.06 11.82 -2.97
CA ASP A 322 -16.17 10.69 -3.16
C ASP A 322 -15.50 10.29 -1.84
N ARG A 323 -14.94 11.28 -1.12
CA ARG A 323 -14.33 11.08 0.22
C ARG A 323 -15.31 10.44 1.20
N ASP A 324 -16.55 10.90 1.22
CA ASP A 324 -17.58 10.42 2.12
C ASP A 324 -18.30 9.15 1.57
N GLY A 325 -17.82 8.55 0.48
CA GLY A 325 -18.39 7.33 -0.11
C GLY A 325 -19.79 7.50 -0.71
N ARG A 326 -20.26 8.74 -0.90
CA ARG A 326 -21.59 9.12 -1.43
C ARG A 326 -21.63 9.20 -2.96
N LEU A 327 -20.48 9.30 -3.63
CA LEU A 327 -20.43 9.31 -5.09
C LEU A 327 -20.80 7.93 -5.64
N ARG A 328 -22.00 7.83 -6.23
CA ARG A 328 -22.57 6.57 -6.76
C ARG A 328 -23.09 6.74 -8.20
N PRO A 329 -22.22 6.75 -9.22
CA PRO A 329 -22.63 6.89 -10.61
C PRO A 329 -23.49 5.71 -11.04
N ARG A 330 -24.57 5.97 -11.79
CA ARG A 330 -25.43 4.90 -12.32
C ARG A 330 -24.76 4.16 -13.45
N VAL A 331 -24.72 2.85 -13.39
CA VAL A 331 -24.12 2.03 -14.46
C VAL A 331 -25.16 1.57 -15.48
N ARG A 332 -24.79 1.60 -16.76
CA ARG A 332 -25.61 1.08 -17.86
C ARG A 332 -24.76 0.31 -18.87
N PRO A 333 -25.26 -0.83 -19.38
CA PRO A 333 -24.61 -1.52 -20.49
C PRO A 333 -24.88 -0.80 -21.81
N ALA A 334 -23.91 -0.83 -22.73
CA ALA A 334 -24.11 -0.44 -24.13
C ALA A 334 -23.25 -1.29 -25.08
N GLY A 335 -23.66 -1.34 -26.36
CA GLY A 335 -23.02 -2.15 -27.40
C GLY A 335 -23.68 -3.52 -27.62
N PHE A 336 -23.75 -3.95 -28.88
CA PHE A 336 -24.49 -5.16 -29.30
C PHE A 336 -23.63 -6.45 -29.23
N LEU A 337 -22.37 -6.40 -29.69
CA LEU A 337 -21.47 -7.56 -29.79
C LEU A 337 -20.47 -7.69 -28.62
N ARG A 338 -19.94 -6.57 -28.12
CA ARG A 338 -19.13 -6.49 -26.90
C ARG A 338 -19.81 -5.51 -25.96
N ARG A 339 -20.56 -6.02 -24.98
CA ARG A 339 -21.25 -5.16 -24.01
C ARG A 339 -20.20 -4.48 -23.14
N ARG A 340 -20.08 -3.17 -23.28
CA ARG A 340 -19.31 -2.28 -22.39
C ARG A 340 -20.24 -1.69 -21.35
N TRP A 341 -19.67 -1.22 -20.25
CA TRP A 341 -20.39 -0.59 -19.15
C TRP A 341 -19.98 0.86 -19.01
N TYR A 342 -20.97 1.73 -18.80
CA TYR A 342 -20.74 3.17 -18.67
C TYR A 342 -21.36 3.70 -17.38
N GLY A 343 -20.56 4.42 -16.58
CA GLY A 343 -21.01 5.16 -15.42
C GLY A 343 -21.61 6.50 -15.84
N ARG A 344 -22.77 6.89 -15.30
CA ARG A 344 -23.44 8.14 -15.65
C ARG A 344 -23.30 9.15 -14.52
N HIS A 345 -22.68 10.28 -14.82
CA HIS A 345 -22.66 11.47 -13.98
C HIS A 345 -22.98 12.71 -14.83
N PRO A 346 -23.76 13.70 -14.37
CA PRO A 346 -24.14 14.87 -15.17
C PRO A 346 -22.95 15.66 -15.73
N TRP A 347 -21.81 15.59 -15.05
CA TRP A 347 -20.62 16.37 -15.38
C TRP A 347 -19.48 15.55 -15.98
N LEU A 348 -19.69 14.27 -16.31
CA LEU A 348 -18.68 13.48 -17.03
C LEU A 348 -19.17 13.15 -18.45
N PRO A 349 -18.41 13.49 -19.51
CA PRO A 349 -18.80 13.18 -20.87
C PRO A 349 -18.71 11.68 -21.15
N GLY A 350 -19.59 11.17 -22.02
CA GLY A 350 -19.68 9.74 -22.32
C GLY A 350 -18.37 9.10 -22.83
N ARG A 351 -17.49 9.88 -23.48
CA ARG A 351 -16.18 9.39 -23.96
C ARG A 351 -15.23 8.97 -22.83
N LEU A 352 -15.40 9.55 -21.64
CA LEU A 352 -14.63 9.27 -20.43
C LEU A 352 -15.39 8.36 -19.46
N SER A 353 -16.60 7.91 -19.81
CA SER A 353 -17.50 7.29 -18.83
C SER A 353 -17.48 5.75 -18.87
N ASP A 354 -16.56 5.14 -19.60
CA ASP A 354 -16.38 3.68 -19.66
C ASP A 354 -15.82 3.18 -18.33
N VAL A 355 -16.50 2.20 -17.74
CA VAL A 355 -16.19 1.58 -16.44
C VAL A 355 -16.14 0.06 -16.56
N SER A 356 -16.01 -0.46 -17.78
CA SER A 356 -16.07 -1.91 -18.05
C SER A 356 -15.06 -2.71 -17.23
N ASP A 357 -13.86 -2.15 -17.03
CA ASP A 357 -12.76 -2.75 -16.27
C ASP A 357 -12.76 -2.35 -14.79
N GLU A 358 -13.73 -1.53 -14.36
CA GLU A 358 -13.87 -1.03 -12.98
C GLU A 358 -15.01 -1.71 -12.21
N LEU A 359 -15.87 -2.47 -12.90
CA LEU A 359 -16.94 -3.20 -12.24
C LEU A 359 -16.40 -4.44 -11.52
N ASP A 360 -16.46 -4.41 -10.20
CA ASP A 360 -16.13 -5.56 -9.35
C ASP A 360 -17.23 -5.81 -8.31
N VAL A 361 -17.34 -7.06 -7.84
CA VAL A 361 -18.29 -7.49 -6.83
C VAL A 361 -17.81 -7.04 -5.45
N SER A 362 -18.57 -6.15 -4.81
CA SER A 362 -18.42 -5.86 -3.38
C SER A 362 -19.47 -6.65 -2.59
N ALA A 363 -19.13 -7.89 -2.23
CA ALA A 363 -20.03 -8.77 -1.50
C ALA A 363 -19.76 -8.70 0.00
N ARG A 364 -20.79 -8.38 0.80
CA ARG A 364 -20.71 -8.32 2.27
C ARG A 364 -21.64 -9.32 2.91
N LEU A 365 -21.07 -10.13 3.81
CA LEU A 365 -21.81 -10.98 4.73
C LEU A 365 -22.24 -10.15 5.95
N VAL A 366 -23.52 -10.23 6.33
CA VAL A 366 -24.06 -9.52 7.51
C VAL A 366 -24.59 -10.48 8.57
N GLU A 367 -24.92 -11.71 8.18
CA GLU A 367 -25.30 -12.79 9.08
C GLU A 367 -24.51 -14.05 8.75
N LEU A 368 -24.03 -14.74 9.79
CA LEU A 368 -23.45 -16.07 9.69
C LEU A 368 -23.67 -16.78 11.02
N ASP A 369 -24.35 -17.92 11.02
CA ASP A 369 -24.53 -18.75 12.22
C ASP A 369 -24.92 -20.19 11.90
N TRP A 370 -24.85 -21.06 12.89
CA TRP A 370 -25.37 -22.43 12.81
C TRP A 370 -26.85 -22.46 13.17
N ARG A 371 -27.71 -22.86 12.22
CA ARG A 371 -29.15 -23.07 12.40
C ARG A 371 -29.49 -24.52 12.05
N ASP A 372 -30.03 -25.29 12.99
CA ASP A 372 -30.40 -26.70 12.80
C ASP A 372 -29.28 -27.57 12.20
N GLY A 373 -28.04 -27.36 12.64
CA GLY A 373 -26.86 -28.08 12.15
C GLY A 373 -26.33 -27.62 10.80
N ARG A 374 -26.98 -26.67 10.14
CA ARG A 374 -26.58 -26.07 8.87
C ARG A 374 -25.92 -24.72 9.11
N LEU A 375 -24.90 -24.39 8.33
CA LEU A 375 -24.28 -23.07 8.33
C LEU A 375 -25.14 -22.15 7.46
N ALA A 376 -25.89 -21.25 8.09
CA ALA A 376 -26.74 -20.28 7.44
C ALA A 376 -26.05 -18.92 7.38
N GLY A 377 -26.14 -18.24 6.25
CA GLY A 377 -25.61 -16.90 6.10
C GLY A 377 -26.46 -16.04 5.19
N ALA A 378 -26.40 -14.72 5.41
CA ALA A 378 -27.09 -13.74 4.58
C ALA A 378 -26.23 -12.50 4.41
N GLY A 379 -26.43 -11.84 3.27
CA GLY A 379 -25.57 -10.75 2.85
C GLY A 379 -26.16 -9.99 1.69
N TRP A 380 -25.31 -9.15 1.10
CA TRP A 380 -25.65 -8.36 -0.06
C TRP A 380 -24.45 -8.15 -0.96
N VAL A 381 -24.72 -7.77 -2.21
CA VAL A 381 -23.71 -7.51 -3.23
C VAL A 381 -23.94 -6.13 -3.84
N GLY A 382 -22.95 -5.26 -3.74
CA GLY A 382 -22.83 -4.05 -4.56
C GLY A 382 -21.88 -4.26 -5.74
N LEU A 383 -21.79 -3.27 -6.62
CA LEU A 383 -20.79 -3.22 -7.70
C LEU A 383 -19.84 -2.05 -7.47
N GLY A 384 -18.76 -2.28 -6.71
CA GLY A 384 -17.86 -1.22 -6.25
C GLY A 384 -18.62 0.01 -5.71
N ASN A 385 -18.26 1.18 -6.21
CA ASN A 385 -18.87 2.46 -5.88
C ASN A 385 -19.99 2.87 -6.87
N PHE A 386 -20.61 1.93 -7.59
CA PHE A 386 -21.63 2.25 -8.59
C PHE A 386 -23.05 1.99 -8.10
N ASP A 387 -24.00 2.82 -8.58
CA ASP A 387 -25.43 2.62 -8.38
C ASP A 387 -25.98 1.60 -9.38
N VAL A 388 -26.48 0.48 -8.84
CA VAL A 388 -27.06 -0.64 -9.58
C VAL A 388 -28.58 -0.64 -9.62
N GLY A 389 -29.25 0.38 -9.08
CA GLY A 389 -30.72 0.43 -9.00
C GLY A 389 -31.44 0.39 -10.35
N ALA A 390 -30.76 0.74 -11.44
CA ALA A 390 -31.29 0.66 -12.80
C ALA A 390 -31.12 -0.72 -13.45
N LEU A 391 -30.44 -1.67 -12.78
CA LEU A 391 -30.24 -3.01 -13.30
C LEU A 391 -31.47 -3.90 -13.02
N GLY A 392 -31.73 -4.82 -13.94
CA GLY A 392 -32.77 -5.83 -13.77
C GLY A 392 -32.34 -6.95 -12.82
N ARG A 393 -33.17 -8.00 -12.75
CA ARG A 393 -32.84 -9.23 -12.02
C ARG A 393 -31.53 -9.83 -12.53
N ALA A 394 -30.72 -10.31 -11.59
CA ALA A 394 -29.50 -11.05 -11.85
C ALA A 394 -29.55 -12.39 -11.11
N ARG A 395 -28.93 -13.41 -11.70
CA ARG A 395 -28.72 -14.71 -11.06
C ARG A 395 -27.48 -14.64 -10.20
N LEU A 396 -27.64 -15.01 -8.93
CA LEU A 396 -26.61 -14.98 -7.91
C LEU A 396 -26.34 -16.41 -7.46
N ARG A 397 -25.07 -16.81 -7.44
CA ARG A 397 -24.63 -18.13 -6.97
C ARG A 397 -23.58 -17.96 -5.88
N VAL A 398 -23.78 -18.59 -4.74
CA VAL A 398 -22.79 -18.62 -3.65
C VAL A 398 -22.16 -20.01 -3.59
N ARG A 399 -20.84 -20.07 -3.45
CA ARG A 399 -20.07 -21.32 -3.38
C ARG A 399 -18.92 -21.22 -2.39
N LEU A 400 -18.50 -22.37 -1.87
CA LEU A 400 -17.18 -22.55 -1.28
C LEU A 400 -16.22 -23.00 -2.38
N GLU A 401 -15.00 -22.46 -2.40
CA GLU A 401 -13.95 -22.80 -3.38
C GLU A 401 -12.64 -23.13 -2.66
N GLU A 402 -12.14 -24.36 -2.79
CA GLU A 402 -10.91 -24.81 -2.14
C GLU A 402 -9.67 -24.17 -2.79
N ARG A 403 -8.83 -23.52 -1.98
CA ARG A 403 -7.75 -22.65 -2.47
C ARG A 403 -6.65 -23.36 -3.25
N GLY A 404 -6.37 -24.64 -2.97
CA GLY A 404 -5.30 -25.39 -3.62
C GLY A 404 -5.71 -26.08 -4.93
N THR A 405 -6.96 -26.56 -4.99
CA THR A 405 -7.48 -27.43 -6.04
C THR A 405 -8.51 -26.75 -6.94
N GLY A 406 -9.12 -25.66 -6.48
CA GLY A 406 -10.23 -25.00 -7.17
C GLY A 406 -11.54 -25.78 -7.12
N GLU A 407 -11.62 -26.85 -6.32
CA GLU A 407 -12.87 -27.60 -6.12
C GLU A 407 -13.93 -26.70 -5.51
N THR A 408 -15.18 -26.82 -5.97
CA THR A 408 -16.28 -25.99 -5.51
C THR A 408 -17.42 -26.78 -4.86
N VAL A 409 -18.02 -26.24 -3.81
CA VAL A 409 -19.28 -26.70 -3.22
C VAL A 409 -20.30 -25.57 -3.32
N GLN A 410 -21.37 -25.77 -4.07
CA GLN A 410 -22.43 -24.77 -4.23
C GLN A 410 -23.27 -24.68 -2.95
N LEU A 411 -23.45 -23.46 -2.43
CA LEU A 411 -24.25 -23.19 -1.24
C LEU A 411 -25.66 -22.71 -1.58
N CYS A 412 -25.79 -21.89 -2.63
CA CYS A 412 -27.10 -21.50 -3.17
C CYS A 412 -26.99 -21.01 -4.62
N GLU A 413 -28.13 -20.99 -5.31
CA GLU A 413 -28.35 -20.30 -6.58
C GLU A 413 -29.75 -19.69 -6.55
N GLN A 414 -29.84 -18.37 -6.72
CA GLN A 414 -31.08 -17.60 -6.59
C GLN A 414 -31.13 -16.46 -7.59
N ASP A 415 -32.33 -16.03 -7.97
CA ASP A 415 -32.50 -14.74 -8.64
C ASP A 415 -32.58 -13.62 -7.59
N SER A 416 -31.92 -12.50 -7.86
CA SER A 416 -31.87 -11.34 -6.97
C SER A 416 -32.10 -10.06 -7.77
N ALA A 417 -32.82 -9.10 -7.19
CA ALA A 417 -33.05 -7.79 -7.78
C ALA A 417 -32.40 -6.72 -6.89
N PRO A 418 -31.93 -5.59 -7.46
CA PRO A 418 -31.43 -4.49 -6.65
C PRO A 418 -32.50 -3.97 -5.68
N VAL A 419 -32.13 -3.77 -4.43
CA VAL A 419 -32.96 -3.13 -3.39
C VAL A 419 -32.16 -2.06 -2.66
N TRP A 420 -32.85 -1.05 -2.12
CA TRP A 420 -32.23 -0.09 -1.22
C TRP A 420 -31.82 -0.74 0.09
N LYS A 421 -30.60 -0.45 0.55
CA LYS A 421 -30.08 -0.85 1.85
C LYS A 421 -29.27 0.28 2.46
N HIS A 422 -29.44 0.49 3.76
CA HIS A 422 -28.57 1.34 4.56
C HIS A 422 -27.37 0.50 5.02
N VAL A 423 -26.18 0.87 4.58
CA VAL A 423 -24.93 0.15 4.83
C VAL A 423 -24.10 0.96 5.81
N GLU A 424 -23.85 0.38 6.97
CA GLU A 424 -22.95 0.92 7.99
C GLU A 424 -21.50 0.54 7.68
N ASP A 425 -20.58 1.50 7.67
CA ASP A 425 -19.14 1.24 7.60
C ASP A 425 -18.48 1.15 8.99
N GLU A 426 -17.15 0.94 9.04
CA GLU A 426 -16.44 0.73 10.30
C GLU A 426 -16.33 1.98 11.17
N ASP A 427 -16.59 3.15 10.61
CA ASP A 427 -16.60 4.44 11.31
C ASP A 427 -18.00 4.78 11.85
N GLY A 428 -18.99 3.94 11.53
CA GLY A 428 -20.39 4.10 11.96
C GLY A 428 -21.23 4.93 10.99
N ASP A 429 -20.68 5.34 9.84
CA ASP A 429 -21.42 6.08 8.84
C ASP A 429 -22.39 5.17 8.09
N ILE A 430 -23.60 5.68 7.87
CA ILE A 430 -24.69 4.93 7.24
C ILE A 430 -24.92 5.49 5.84
N LEU A 431 -24.55 4.69 4.83
CA LEU A 431 -24.68 5.06 3.42
C LEU A 431 -25.81 4.27 2.74
N PRO A 432 -26.79 4.93 2.10
CA PRO A 432 -27.80 4.25 1.31
C PRO A 432 -27.20 3.74 -0.02
N GLN A 433 -27.40 2.46 -0.33
CA GLN A 433 -26.89 1.82 -1.55
C GLN A 433 -27.91 0.84 -2.13
N HIS A 434 -27.99 0.76 -3.46
CA HIS A 434 -28.66 -0.37 -4.13
C HIS A 434 -27.77 -1.61 -4.10
N VAL A 435 -28.31 -2.72 -3.64
CA VAL A 435 -27.57 -3.98 -3.52
C VAL A 435 -28.42 -5.17 -3.95
N PHE A 436 -27.77 -6.26 -4.38
CA PHE A 436 -28.41 -7.55 -4.61
C PHE A 436 -28.35 -8.38 -3.33
N PRO A 437 -29.48 -8.62 -2.63
CA PRO A 437 -29.49 -9.46 -1.44
C PRO A 437 -29.22 -10.93 -1.79
N PHE A 438 -28.59 -11.65 -0.87
CA PHE A 438 -28.42 -13.10 -0.96
C PHE A 438 -28.55 -13.78 0.39
N SER A 439 -28.87 -15.06 0.36
CA SER A 439 -28.87 -15.95 1.53
C SER A 439 -28.47 -17.36 1.13
N PHE A 440 -27.87 -18.12 2.05
CA PHE A 440 -27.54 -19.52 1.84
C PHE A 440 -27.75 -20.34 3.11
N SER A 441 -27.95 -21.65 2.93
CA SER A 441 -28.02 -22.63 4.01
C SER A 441 -27.26 -23.89 3.60
N PHE A 442 -26.06 -24.02 4.13
CA PHE A 442 -25.14 -25.11 3.82
C PHE A 442 -25.24 -26.21 4.86
N ASP A 443 -25.59 -27.43 4.44
CA ASP A 443 -25.53 -28.61 5.30
C ASP A 443 -24.14 -29.26 5.20
N PRO A 444 -23.32 -29.23 6.26
CA PRO A 444 -22.05 -29.92 6.28
C PRO A 444 -22.12 -31.39 5.93
N ALA A 445 -23.28 -32.06 6.12
CA ALA A 445 -23.48 -33.46 5.79
C ALA A 445 -23.25 -33.77 4.31
N THR A 446 -23.39 -32.76 3.45
CA THR A 446 -23.20 -32.89 1.99
C THR A 446 -21.75 -33.01 1.56
N LEU A 447 -20.77 -32.69 2.44
CA LEU A 447 -19.35 -32.89 2.12
C LEU A 447 -19.04 -34.38 1.97
N THR A 448 -18.37 -34.74 0.88
CA THR A 448 -17.89 -36.10 0.64
C THR A 448 -16.70 -36.44 1.54
N PRO A 449 -16.39 -37.73 1.77
CA PRO A 449 -15.19 -38.13 2.50
C PRO A 449 -13.89 -37.55 1.90
N ALA A 450 -13.79 -37.48 0.57
CA ALA A 450 -12.65 -36.87 -0.12
C ALA A 450 -12.52 -35.37 0.18
N GLN A 451 -13.64 -34.64 0.20
CA GLN A 451 -13.67 -33.22 0.57
C GLN A 451 -13.31 -33.00 2.04
N LEU A 452 -13.80 -33.86 2.95
CA LEU A 452 -13.43 -33.79 4.37
C LEU A 452 -11.95 -34.10 4.61
N ALA A 453 -11.35 -34.97 3.79
CA ALA A 453 -9.92 -35.28 3.87
C ALA A 453 -9.03 -34.10 3.40
N ARG A 454 -9.56 -33.16 2.62
CA ARG A 454 -8.86 -31.93 2.23
C ARG A 454 -8.86 -30.95 3.39
N ARG A 455 -7.80 -31.00 4.22
CA ARG A 455 -7.56 -30.15 5.41
C ARG A 455 -7.19 -28.69 5.07
N GLY A 456 -7.77 -28.17 3.99
CA GLY A 456 -7.46 -26.88 3.39
C GLY A 456 -8.46 -25.78 3.74
N ARG A 457 -8.27 -24.61 3.11
CA ARG A 457 -9.15 -23.46 3.23
C ARG A 457 -10.07 -23.38 2.01
N TRP A 458 -11.34 -23.18 2.30
CA TRP A 458 -12.40 -22.96 1.32
C TRP A 458 -12.86 -21.50 1.40
N ASP A 459 -12.67 -20.75 0.33
CA ASP A 459 -13.11 -19.35 0.24
C ASP A 459 -14.59 -19.27 -0.09
N LEU A 460 -15.33 -18.41 0.63
CA LEU A 460 -16.71 -18.10 0.29
C LEU A 460 -16.71 -17.14 -0.90
N ARG A 461 -17.24 -17.60 -2.04
CA ARG A 461 -17.28 -16.85 -3.29
C ARG A 461 -18.68 -16.71 -3.83
N LEU A 462 -18.85 -15.73 -4.69
CA LEU A 462 -20.13 -15.41 -5.31
C LEU A 462 -19.94 -15.11 -6.80
N ASP A 463 -20.87 -15.60 -7.62
CA ASP A 463 -21.05 -15.15 -9.01
C ASP A 463 -22.31 -14.29 -9.12
N LEU A 464 -22.23 -13.20 -9.88
CA LEU A 464 -23.37 -12.38 -10.27
C LEU A 464 -23.47 -12.37 -11.80
N LYS A 465 -24.58 -12.89 -12.33
CA LYS A 465 -24.85 -13.03 -13.77
C LYS A 465 -26.15 -12.36 -14.16
N GLY A 466 -26.07 -11.31 -14.96
CA GLY A 466 -27.22 -10.60 -15.51
C GLY A 466 -27.04 -10.32 -17.00
N PRO A 467 -27.98 -9.59 -17.64
CA PRO A 467 -27.87 -9.24 -19.06
C PRO A 467 -26.59 -8.44 -19.37
N GLY A 468 -25.55 -9.11 -19.86
CA GLY A 468 -24.24 -8.49 -20.15
C GLY A 468 -23.33 -8.27 -18.95
N LEU A 469 -23.75 -8.73 -17.76
CA LEU A 469 -22.99 -8.65 -16.52
C LEU A 469 -22.55 -10.06 -16.14
N ARG A 470 -21.26 -10.28 -15.96
CA ARG A 470 -20.72 -11.53 -15.43
C ARG A 470 -19.52 -11.20 -14.56
N LEU A 471 -19.74 -11.21 -13.26
CA LEU A 471 -18.71 -10.89 -12.27
C LEU A 471 -18.65 -12.02 -11.24
N ASP A 472 -17.48 -12.24 -10.67
CA ASP A 472 -17.28 -13.13 -9.54
C ASP A 472 -16.36 -12.47 -8.52
N GLY A 473 -16.53 -12.80 -7.25
CA GLY A 473 -15.75 -12.20 -6.18
C GLY A 473 -15.78 -13.00 -4.89
N LYS A 474 -14.96 -12.59 -3.93
CA LYS A 474 -14.98 -13.14 -2.57
C LYS A 474 -16.06 -12.44 -1.75
N VAL A 475 -16.73 -13.19 -0.90
CA VAL A 475 -17.63 -12.62 0.10
C VAL A 475 -16.78 -12.15 1.28
N GLY A 476 -16.84 -10.86 1.56
CA GLY A 476 -16.07 -10.22 2.63
C GLY A 476 -16.95 -9.61 3.71
N GLY A 477 -16.32 -8.83 4.56
CA GLY A 477 -16.97 -7.98 5.51
C GLY A 477 -15.95 -7.30 6.43
N PRO A 478 -16.21 -6.05 6.84
CA PRO A 478 -15.41 -5.36 7.83
C PRO A 478 -15.26 -6.18 9.11
N ARG A 479 -14.04 -6.28 9.64
CA ARG A 479 -13.70 -7.12 10.79
C ARG A 479 -14.39 -6.61 12.05
N TRP A 480 -14.55 -5.30 12.16
CA TRP A 480 -15.05 -4.66 13.36
C TRP A 480 -16.57 -4.69 13.48
N LEU A 481 -17.28 -4.95 12.37
CA LEU A 481 -18.74 -5.06 12.33
C LEU A 481 -19.23 -6.53 12.33
N PRO A 482 -20.52 -6.76 12.68
CA PRO A 482 -21.16 -8.07 12.52
C PRO A 482 -21.03 -8.65 11.09
N PRO A 483 -21.10 -9.98 10.93
CA PRO A 483 -21.38 -10.97 11.98
C PRO A 483 -20.13 -11.42 12.74
N ALA A 484 -20.31 -11.87 13.98
CA ALA A 484 -19.27 -12.61 14.70
C ALA A 484 -19.00 -13.97 14.02
N ILE A 485 -17.78 -14.49 14.15
CA ILE A 485 -17.44 -15.80 13.58
C ILE A 485 -18.09 -16.90 14.43
N PRO A 486 -18.96 -17.79 13.89
CA PRO A 486 -19.63 -18.82 14.67
C PRO A 486 -18.68 -19.91 15.15
N ALA A 487 -18.95 -20.48 16.32
CA ALA A 487 -18.15 -21.57 16.90
C ALA A 487 -17.91 -22.71 15.89
N PRO A 488 -16.72 -23.33 15.86
CA PRO A 488 -16.45 -24.48 15.01
C PRO A 488 -17.38 -25.66 15.31
N ARG A 489 -17.66 -26.50 14.31
CA ARG A 489 -18.37 -27.77 14.50
C ARG A 489 -17.51 -28.95 14.09
N ARG A 490 -17.73 -30.10 14.73
CA ARG A 490 -16.98 -31.33 14.46
C ARG A 490 -17.85 -32.32 13.67
N ARG A 491 -17.30 -32.90 12.61
CA ARG A 491 -17.92 -33.98 11.82
C ARG A 491 -16.87 -35.01 11.46
N SER A 492 -17.12 -36.29 11.75
CA SER A 492 -16.23 -37.41 11.39
C SER A 492 -14.75 -37.16 11.75
N GLY A 493 -14.50 -36.59 12.93
CA GLY A 493 -13.14 -36.27 13.40
C GLY A 493 -12.52 -34.99 12.83
N VAL A 494 -13.17 -34.31 11.88
CA VAL A 494 -12.69 -33.06 11.26
C VAL A 494 -13.47 -31.86 11.80
N TRP A 495 -12.76 -30.78 12.12
CA TRP A 495 -13.35 -29.50 12.49
C TRP A 495 -13.67 -28.66 11.25
N LEU A 496 -14.90 -28.19 11.19
CA LEU A 496 -15.39 -27.18 10.27
C LEU A 496 -15.34 -25.83 10.99
N VAL A 497 -14.38 -25.01 10.59
CA VAL A 497 -14.03 -23.78 11.27
C VAL A 497 -14.41 -22.62 10.35
N PRO A 498 -15.49 -21.87 10.61
CA PRO A 498 -15.70 -20.60 9.94
C PRO A 498 -14.50 -19.68 10.22
N VAL A 499 -13.99 -19.03 9.19
CA VAL A 499 -12.76 -18.22 9.27
C VAL A 499 -12.91 -16.91 8.51
N ARG A 500 -12.11 -15.92 8.90
CA ARG A 500 -12.02 -14.62 8.22
C ARG A 500 -10.55 -14.22 8.08
N THR A 501 -10.15 -13.74 6.91
CA THR A 501 -8.80 -13.18 6.73
C THR A 501 -8.65 -11.85 7.43
N VAL A 502 -7.40 -11.42 7.65
CA VAL A 502 -7.09 -10.02 8.04
C VAL A 502 -7.83 -9.01 7.15
N LYS A 503 -7.83 -9.22 5.82
CA LYS A 503 -8.56 -8.40 4.84
C LYS A 503 -10.09 -8.60 4.80
N GLY A 504 -10.68 -9.29 5.77
CA GLY A 504 -12.14 -9.44 5.88
C GLY A 504 -12.81 -10.50 5.00
N SER A 505 -12.10 -11.21 4.12
CA SER A 505 -12.68 -12.30 3.31
C SER A 505 -13.10 -13.50 4.16
N TRP A 506 -14.31 -14.00 3.95
CA TRP A 506 -14.89 -15.14 4.64
C TRP A 506 -14.58 -16.48 4.00
N GLY A 507 -14.62 -17.53 4.81
CA GLY A 507 -14.49 -18.90 4.33
C GLY A 507 -14.71 -19.95 5.41
N LEU A 508 -14.35 -21.18 5.07
CA LEU A 508 -14.40 -22.36 5.92
C LEU A 508 -13.04 -23.07 5.88
N ARG A 509 -12.47 -23.37 7.04
CA ARG A 509 -11.25 -24.17 7.18
C ARG A 509 -11.64 -25.55 7.69
N LEU A 510 -11.18 -26.59 7.01
CA LEU A 510 -11.29 -27.97 7.47
C LEU A 510 -9.96 -28.38 8.11
N ARG A 511 -9.94 -28.81 9.37
CA ARG A 511 -8.70 -29.30 10.01
C ARG A 511 -8.91 -30.23 11.18
N THR A 512 -7.84 -30.93 11.56
CA THR A 512 -7.68 -31.50 12.90
C THR A 512 -6.96 -30.47 13.78
N ALA A 513 -7.29 -30.43 15.07
CA ALA A 513 -6.67 -29.52 16.03
C ALA A 513 -5.98 -30.36 17.10
N GLU A 514 -4.71 -30.04 17.36
CA GLU A 514 -3.89 -30.66 18.42
C GLU A 514 -4.00 -29.86 19.73
N ALA A 515 -4.50 -28.62 19.65
CA ALA A 515 -4.85 -27.80 20.80
C ALA A 515 -6.19 -27.11 20.55
N ILE A 516 -7.02 -27.00 21.58
CA ILE A 516 -8.35 -26.40 21.52
C ILE A 516 -8.49 -25.39 22.66
N ILE A 517 -8.69 -24.12 22.34
CA ILE A 517 -9.11 -23.09 23.29
C ILE A 517 -10.64 -23.22 23.44
N GLY A 518 -11.08 -23.70 24.59
CA GLY A 518 -12.49 -23.85 24.94
C GLY A 518 -13.14 -22.51 25.24
N GLU A 519 -12.49 -21.69 26.06
CA GLU A 519 -12.95 -20.38 26.47
C GLU A 519 -11.86 -19.33 26.26
N CYS A 520 -12.28 -18.17 25.76
CA CYS A 520 -11.45 -16.98 25.64
C CYS A 520 -12.30 -15.80 26.11
N ARG A 521 -11.86 -15.13 27.16
CA ARG A 521 -12.58 -14.03 27.80
C ARG A 521 -11.61 -12.96 28.28
N VAL A 522 -12.14 -11.79 28.56
CA VAL A 522 -11.38 -10.69 29.15
C VAL A 522 -11.69 -10.64 30.64
N ASP A 523 -10.65 -10.50 31.46
CA ASP A 523 -10.73 -10.44 32.92
C ASP A 523 -9.73 -9.41 33.47
N GLY A 524 -10.22 -8.29 33.98
CA GLY A 524 -9.37 -7.26 34.60
C GLY A 524 -8.35 -6.59 33.66
N GLY A 525 -8.61 -6.55 32.34
CA GLY A 525 -7.66 -6.06 31.33
C GLY A 525 -6.76 -7.13 30.73
N ASP A 526 -6.84 -8.36 31.25
CA ASP A 526 -6.09 -9.50 30.74
C ASP A 526 -6.97 -10.36 29.86
N LEU A 527 -6.37 -10.86 28.79
CA LEU A 527 -6.98 -11.87 27.96
C LEU A 527 -6.68 -13.25 28.55
N VAL A 528 -7.73 -13.94 28.97
CA VAL A 528 -7.65 -15.24 29.65
C VAL A 528 -8.11 -16.33 28.71
N PHE A 529 -7.26 -17.35 28.56
CA PHE A 529 -7.52 -18.53 27.74
C PHE A 529 -7.55 -19.78 28.61
N SER A 530 -8.50 -20.66 28.32
CA SER A 530 -8.49 -22.03 28.83
C SER A 530 -8.80 -23.00 27.70
N GLY A 531 -8.15 -24.17 27.75
CA GLY A 531 -8.26 -25.15 26.69
C GLY A 531 -7.61 -26.48 27.02
N GLU A 532 -7.62 -27.36 26.02
CA GLU A 532 -7.09 -28.72 26.09
C GLU A 532 -6.09 -28.95 24.95
N MET A 533 -5.03 -29.71 25.22
CA MET A 533 -4.05 -30.17 24.23
C MET A 533 -4.06 -31.70 24.12
N SER A 534 -3.99 -32.21 22.89
CA SER A 534 -3.95 -33.65 22.64
C SER A 534 -2.61 -34.28 23.03
N ASP A 535 -1.53 -33.49 22.95
CA ASP A 535 -0.17 -33.86 23.35
C ASP A 535 0.48 -32.64 23.98
N VAL A 536 1.01 -32.81 25.19
CA VAL A 536 1.60 -31.73 26.00
C VAL A 536 3.12 -31.68 25.81
N GLY A 537 3.72 -32.67 25.12
CA GLY A 537 5.15 -32.76 24.90
C GLY A 537 6.00 -32.76 26.19
N ASP A 538 7.31 -32.67 26.03
CA ASP A 538 8.28 -32.64 27.13
C ASP A 538 8.76 -31.20 27.49
N GLY A 539 8.31 -30.18 26.76
CA GLY A 539 8.72 -28.78 26.93
C GLY A 539 7.73 -27.94 27.75
N GLU A 540 8.22 -26.91 28.45
CA GLU A 540 7.36 -25.93 29.12
C GLU A 540 6.57 -25.11 28.08
N PRO A 541 5.22 -25.19 28.03
CA PRO A 541 4.45 -24.40 27.09
C PRO A 541 4.55 -22.92 27.34
N MET A 542 4.75 -22.19 26.25
CA MET A 542 4.65 -20.75 26.20
C MET A 542 3.59 -20.35 25.18
N LEU A 543 2.74 -19.39 25.53
CA LEU A 543 1.84 -18.75 24.59
C LEU A 543 2.65 -17.71 23.83
N ARG A 544 2.74 -17.86 22.52
CA ARG A 544 3.45 -16.94 21.64
C ARG A 544 2.47 -16.09 20.85
N LEU A 545 2.54 -14.76 21.04
CA LEU A 545 1.90 -13.79 20.17
C LEU A 545 2.87 -13.40 19.06
N ARG A 546 2.45 -13.48 17.80
CA ARG A 546 3.25 -13.04 16.65
C ARG A 546 2.53 -11.98 15.85
N ARG A 547 3.09 -10.77 15.73
CA ARG A 547 2.51 -9.70 14.93
C ARG A 547 2.71 -9.97 13.44
N ARG A 548 1.64 -9.96 12.65
CA ARG A 548 1.69 -10.30 11.22
C ARG A 548 2.42 -9.27 10.35
N SER A 549 2.53 -8.01 10.79
CA SER A 549 3.08 -6.91 9.99
C SER A 549 4.60 -6.98 9.84
N ASP A 550 5.31 -7.28 10.92
CA ASP A 550 6.78 -7.25 11.02
C ASP A 550 7.38 -8.52 11.63
N GLY A 551 6.55 -9.39 12.21
CA GLY A 551 6.99 -10.62 12.83
C GLY A 551 7.48 -10.46 14.26
N GLU A 552 7.19 -9.35 14.94
CA GLU A 552 7.43 -9.21 16.39
C GLU A 552 6.80 -10.36 17.16
N GLU A 553 7.49 -10.86 18.18
CA GLU A 553 7.06 -11.99 18.98
C GLU A 553 7.11 -11.68 20.48
N MET A 554 6.02 -12.02 21.18
CA MET A 554 5.93 -11.94 22.63
C MET A 554 5.54 -13.30 23.20
N TYR A 555 6.02 -13.61 24.41
CA TYR A 555 5.87 -14.92 25.03
C TYR A 555 5.27 -14.78 26.43
N PHE A 556 4.23 -15.56 26.71
CA PHE A 556 3.51 -15.54 27.99
C PHE A 556 3.46 -16.95 28.59
N PRO A 557 3.57 -17.08 29.92
CA PRO A 557 3.57 -18.38 30.57
C PRO A 557 2.21 -19.08 30.42
N VAL A 558 2.26 -20.41 30.26
CA VAL A 558 1.07 -21.28 30.23
C VAL A 558 1.14 -22.21 31.43
N SER A 559 0.07 -22.24 32.23
CA SER A 559 -0.11 -23.21 33.31
C SER A 559 -0.76 -24.48 32.79
N LEU A 560 -0.23 -25.64 33.17
CA LEU A 560 -0.76 -26.95 32.79
C LEU A 560 -1.36 -27.70 33.98
N ALA A 561 -2.46 -28.38 33.73
CA ALA A 561 -3.07 -29.37 34.63
C ALA A 561 -3.44 -30.62 33.82
N GLY A 562 -2.48 -31.53 33.63
CA GLY A 562 -2.66 -32.65 32.70
C GLY A 562 -2.70 -32.16 31.26
N GLN A 563 -3.79 -32.45 30.54
CA GLN A 563 -4.01 -31.97 29.16
C GLN A 563 -4.64 -30.58 29.11
N ASP A 564 -5.11 -30.06 30.24
CA ASP A 564 -5.70 -28.73 30.32
C ASP A 564 -4.61 -27.68 30.41
N PHE A 565 -4.79 -26.57 29.70
CA PHE A 565 -3.93 -25.41 29.80
C PHE A 565 -4.72 -24.15 30.13
N HIS A 566 -4.05 -23.25 30.83
CA HIS A 566 -4.54 -21.92 31.15
C HIS A 566 -3.45 -20.89 30.87
N ALA A 567 -3.80 -19.81 30.19
CA ALA A 567 -2.86 -18.74 29.86
C ALA A 567 -3.51 -17.38 30.08
N ARG A 568 -2.68 -16.39 30.42
CA ARG A 568 -3.10 -15.02 30.69
C ARG A 568 -2.16 -14.06 29.98
N VAL A 569 -2.73 -13.17 29.17
CA VAL A 569 -2.00 -12.14 28.43
C VAL A 569 -2.46 -10.78 28.94
N PRO A 570 -1.63 -10.06 29.69
CA PRO A 570 -1.92 -8.68 30.03
C PRO A 570 -1.91 -7.82 28.77
N LEU A 571 -3.06 -7.24 28.41
CA LEU A 571 -3.15 -6.46 27.17
C LEU A 571 -2.32 -5.15 27.23
N ALA A 572 -2.03 -4.68 28.44
CA ALA A 572 -1.11 -3.56 28.66
C ALA A 572 0.34 -3.88 28.26
N ASP A 573 0.73 -5.15 28.29
CA ASP A 573 2.10 -5.60 27.96
C ASP A 573 2.26 -5.93 26.47
N VAL A 574 1.19 -5.83 25.67
CA VAL A 574 1.27 -5.99 24.22
C VAL A 574 1.93 -4.74 23.63
N ASP A 575 3.05 -4.92 22.93
CA ASP A 575 3.80 -3.82 22.28
C ASP A 575 2.89 -2.90 21.45
N GLU A 576 3.30 -1.63 21.32
CA GLU A 576 2.51 -0.59 20.67
C GLU A 576 2.11 -0.94 19.22
N ARG A 577 0.91 -0.49 18.83
CA ARG A 577 0.36 -0.65 17.48
C ARG A 577 1.32 -0.11 16.40
N VAL A 578 1.50 -0.87 15.34
CA VAL A 578 2.17 -0.42 14.11
C VAL A 578 1.11 -0.14 13.03
N GLY A 579 0.96 1.12 12.65
CA GLY A 579 -0.06 1.57 11.70
C GLY A 579 -1.45 1.69 12.31
N ASP A 580 -2.50 1.60 11.49
CA ASP A 580 -3.89 1.82 11.93
C ASP A 580 -4.52 0.58 12.58
N GLU A 581 -4.04 -0.62 12.26
CA GLU A 581 -4.51 -1.88 12.86
C GLU A 581 -3.37 -2.90 12.93
N SER A 582 -3.18 -3.54 14.09
CA SER A 582 -2.21 -4.62 14.29
C SER A 582 -2.91 -5.95 14.56
N CYS A 583 -2.42 -7.03 13.96
CA CYS A 583 -2.99 -8.37 14.11
C CYS A 583 -1.94 -9.34 14.65
N TRP A 584 -2.22 -9.91 15.82
CA TRP A 584 -1.36 -10.88 16.51
C TRP A 584 -1.95 -12.29 16.37
N GLU A 585 -1.17 -13.20 15.81
CA GLU A 585 -1.48 -14.64 15.84
C GLU A 585 -1.13 -15.22 17.21
N VAL A 586 -2.03 -16.05 17.76
CA VAL A 586 -1.78 -16.75 19.03
C VAL A 586 -1.43 -18.20 18.77
N VAL A 587 -0.25 -18.61 19.24
CA VAL A 587 0.33 -19.95 19.08
C VAL A 587 0.70 -20.49 20.45
N ILE A 588 0.64 -21.81 20.64
CA ILE A 588 1.26 -22.47 21.80
C ILE A 588 2.58 -23.06 21.34
N ASP A 589 3.69 -22.64 21.94
CA ASP A 589 5.03 -23.12 21.64
C ASP A 589 5.52 -24.06 22.74
N GLN A 590 5.86 -25.28 22.35
CA GLN A 590 6.44 -26.33 23.20
C GLN A 590 7.65 -26.97 22.51
N GLY A 591 8.45 -26.16 21.80
CA GLY A 591 9.52 -26.63 20.89
C GLY A 591 9.00 -26.99 19.49
N LYS A 592 7.68 -27.15 19.34
CA LYS A 592 6.95 -27.15 18.07
C LYS A 592 5.73 -26.26 18.20
N ALA A 593 5.53 -25.37 17.22
CA ALA A 593 4.38 -24.48 17.19
C ALA A 593 3.07 -25.26 17.00
N LEU A 594 2.18 -25.18 18.00
CA LEU A 594 0.82 -25.68 17.97
C LEU A 594 -0.13 -24.52 17.68
N LEU A 595 -0.96 -24.69 16.66
CA LEU A 595 -1.95 -23.73 16.20
C LEU A 595 -3.32 -24.06 16.80
N PRO A 596 -3.75 -23.39 17.89
CA PRO A 596 -4.94 -23.77 18.64
C PRO A 596 -6.24 -23.45 17.88
N LEU A 597 -7.26 -24.28 18.05
CA LEU A 597 -8.62 -24.03 17.56
C LEU A 597 -9.48 -23.38 18.65
N VAL A 598 -10.17 -22.29 18.33
CA VAL A 598 -11.01 -21.56 19.31
C VAL A 598 -12.48 -21.98 19.19
N ARG A 599 -13.10 -22.37 20.32
CA ARG A 599 -14.50 -22.82 20.38
C ARG A 599 -15.51 -21.79 20.88
N THR A 600 -15.07 -20.73 21.54
CA THR A 600 -15.99 -19.74 22.12
C THR A 600 -16.80 -19.00 21.04
N ARG A 601 -18.03 -18.61 21.39
CA ARG A 601 -18.93 -17.80 20.56
C ARG A 601 -18.74 -16.30 20.78
N GLN A 602 -18.12 -15.91 21.90
CA GLN A 602 -17.96 -14.51 22.25
C GLN A 602 -16.91 -13.83 21.38
N ARG A 603 -17.22 -12.61 20.96
CA ARG A 603 -16.32 -11.68 20.27
C ARG A 603 -16.03 -10.53 21.25
N PRO A 604 -15.23 -10.73 22.30
CA PRO A 604 -14.96 -9.68 23.25
C PRO A 604 -14.20 -8.54 22.55
N VAL A 605 -14.72 -7.33 22.74
CA VAL A 605 -14.01 -6.09 22.47
C VAL A 605 -13.71 -5.47 23.83
N VAL A 606 -12.44 -5.17 24.09
CA VAL A 606 -12.01 -4.52 25.33
C VAL A 606 -11.21 -3.29 25.01
N THR A 607 -11.36 -2.27 25.85
CA THR A 607 -10.53 -1.06 25.79
C THR A 607 -9.54 -1.09 26.95
N VAL A 608 -8.25 -1.02 26.67
CA VAL A 608 -7.18 -0.96 27.67
C VAL A 608 -6.25 0.19 27.28
N ALA A 609 -6.09 1.18 28.16
CA ALA A 609 -5.27 2.37 27.91
C ALA A 609 -5.57 3.03 26.54
N GLU A 610 -6.85 3.27 26.26
CA GLU A 610 -7.36 3.87 24.99
C GLU A 610 -7.15 3.01 23.72
N ARG A 611 -6.59 1.81 23.84
CA ARG A 611 -6.44 0.83 22.74
C ARG A 611 -7.62 -0.13 22.73
N HIS A 612 -8.17 -0.40 21.55
CA HIS A 612 -9.28 -1.34 21.38
C HIS A 612 -8.76 -2.69 20.89
N PHE A 613 -9.01 -3.74 21.66
CA PHE A 613 -8.64 -5.11 21.33
C PHE A 613 -9.87 -5.93 20.97
N LEU A 614 -9.77 -6.63 19.86
CA LEU A 614 -10.77 -7.55 19.34
C LEU A 614 -10.19 -8.96 19.25
N VAL A 615 -10.85 -9.89 19.93
CA VAL A 615 -10.58 -11.31 19.78
C VAL A 615 -11.40 -11.87 18.63
N ASP A 616 -10.72 -12.45 17.65
CA ASP A 616 -11.32 -13.01 16.44
C ASP A 616 -10.63 -14.32 16.00
N ARG A 617 -11.00 -14.87 14.84
CA ARG A 617 -10.27 -15.98 14.20
C ARG A 617 -9.64 -15.62 12.86
N GLY A 618 -8.41 -16.05 12.68
CA GLY A 618 -7.65 -15.95 11.44
C GLY A 618 -8.06 -16.98 10.38
N GLU A 619 -7.43 -16.87 9.20
CA GLU A 619 -7.70 -17.75 8.05
C GLU A 619 -7.24 -19.21 8.23
N ASP A 620 -6.34 -19.43 9.18
CA ASP A 620 -5.84 -20.72 9.64
C ASP A 620 -6.79 -21.40 10.64
N GLY A 621 -7.82 -20.67 11.11
CA GLY A 621 -8.74 -21.10 12.15
C GLY A 621 -8.24 -20.86 13.57
N CYS A 622 -7.10 -20.19 13.71
CA CYS A 622 -6.50 -19.88 15.00
C CYS A 622 -7.00 -18.56 15.55
N LEU A 623 -6.77 -18.37 16.84
CA LEU A 623 -7.08 -17.13 17.51
C LEU A 623 -6.24 -16.00 16.90
N LEU A 624 -6.92 -14.88 16.64
CA LEU A 624 -6.30 -13.64 16.23
C LEU A 624 -6.70 -12.55 17.20
N LEU A 625 -5.72 -11.82 17.72
CA LEU A 625 -5.96 -10.59 18.48
C LEU A 625 -5.72 -9.40 17.55
N ALA A 626 -6.80 -8.70 17.19
CA ALA A 626 -6.74 -7.48 16.39
C ALA A 626 -6.78 -6.26 17.31
N GLU A 627 -5.99 -5.24 16.99
CA GLU A 627 -5.82 -4.04 17.79
C GLU A 627 -6.04 -2.80 16.93
N ARG A 628 -6.92 -1.90 17.38
CA ARG A 628 -7.17 -0.57 16.81
C ARG A 628 -6.93 0.53 17.82
#